data_AF-A0A2X0KM08-F1
#
_entry.id   AF-A0A2X0KM08-F1
#
_cell.length_a   1.000
_cell.length_b   1.000
_cell.length_c   1.000
_cell.angle_alpha   90.00
_cell.angle_beta   90.00
_cell.angle_gamma   90.00
#
_symmetry.space_group_name_H-M   'P 1'
#
loop_
_entity.id
_entity.type
_entity.pdbx_description
1 polymer ?
#
loop_
_entity_poly.entity_id
_entity_poly.type
_entity_poly.pdbx_seq_one_letter_code
_entity_poly.pdbx_strand_id
1 'polypeptide(L)'
;MYVPDERVIQPWREDNVATNLYVPQQLATIIHEDNQATIKIANNPTHHARTKHFDVVHHFVSERVGFGEVKLVYCDTDSMVADTLTKGLGRIKFERHRQSMGMVQLSNIGTRGSVNDKSVH
;
A
#
# COMPACT_ATOMS: atom_id res chain seq x y z
N MET A 1 -2.20 -33.93 2.22
CA MET A 1 -2.81 -32.95 3.16
C MET A 1 -1.66 -32.46 4.04
N TYR A 2 -1.08 -31.32 3.69
CA TYR A 2 0.01 -30.71 4.46
C TYR A 2 -0.63 -29.64 5.32
N VAL A 3 -0.61 -29.84 6.64
CA VAL A 3 -1.00 -28.83 7.62
C VAL A 3 0.32 -28.25 8.11
N PRO A 4 0.71 -27.04 7.69
CA PRO A 4 1.94 -26.44 8.17
C PRO A 4 1.77 -26.08 9.64
N ASP A 5 2.72 -26.49 10.46
CA ASP A 5 2.87 -26.10 11.87
C ASP A 5 2.97 -24.57 11.99
N GLU A 6 2.16 -23.97 12.87
CA GLU A 6 2.03 -22.53 13.10
C GLU A 6 3.29 -21.89 13.74
N ARG A 7 4.45 -22.58 13.72
CA ARG A 7 5.64 -22.18 14.49
C ARG A 7 6.95 -22.21 13.72
N VAL A 8 6.95 -22.28 12.39
CA VAL A 8 8.17 -21.99 11.62
C VAL A 8 8.30 -20.47 11.45
N ILE A 9 8.49 -19.78 12.56
CA ILE A 9 8.85 -18.36 12.58
C ILE A 9 10.35 -18.31 12.27
N GLN A 10 10.70 -17.89 11.06
CA GLN A 10 12.10 -17.67 10.67
C GLN A 10 12.73 -16.64 11.64
N PRO A 11 13.86 -16.95 12.29
CA PRO A 11 14.43 -16.15 13.39
C PRO A 11 14.97 -14.77 12.99
N TRP A 12 14.90 -14.39 11.71
CA TRP A 12 15.31 -13.08 11.17
C TRP A 12 14.13 -12.18 10.81
N ARG A 13 12.91 -12.49 11.29
CA ARG A 13 11.76 -11.61 11.11
C ARG A 13 11.99 -10.37 11.98
N GLU A 14 12.65 -9.36 11.43
CA GLU A 14 12.54 -8.00 11.96
C GLU A 14 11.04 -7.70 12.13
N ASP A 15 10.65 -7.19 13.30
CA ASP A 15 9.27 -6.86 13.59
C ASP A 15 8.76 -5.86 12.55
N ASN A 16 7.92 -6.33 11.63
CA ASN A 16 7.33 -5.46 10.63
C ASN A 16 6.25 -4.58 11.28
N VAL A 17 5.89 -3.50 10.60
CA VAL A 17 4.91 -2.54 11.14
C VAL A 17 3.55 -3.19 11.46
N ALA A 18 3.15 -4.23 10.72
CA ALA A 18 1.90 -4.94 10.99
C ALA A 18 1.99 -5.72 12.31
N THR A 19 3.09 -6.42 12.56
CA THR A 19 3.36 -7.09 13.85
C THR A 19 3.37 -6.09 15.00
N ASN A 20 4.04 -4.94 14.84
CA ASN A 20 4.09 -3.87 15.85
C ASN A 20 2.71 -3.27 16.15
N LEU A 21 1.83 -3.25 15.15
CA LEU A 21 0.43 -2.80 15.29
C LEU A 21 -0.52 -3.94 15.67
N TYR A 22 -0.01 -5.13 15.99
CA TYR A 22 -0.80 -6.33 16.32
C TYR A 22 -1.79 -6.73 15.22
N VAL A 23 -1.43 -6.50 13.96
CA VAL A 23 -2.20 -6.88 12.77
C VAL A 23 -1.67 -8.21 12.23
N PRO A 24 -2.37 -9.34 12.44
CA PRO A 24 -1.92 -10.63 11.95
C PRO A 24 -1.98 -10.69 10.42
N GLN A 25 -0.87 -11.05 9.78
CA GLN A 25 -0.80 -11.30 8.33
C GLN A 25 -0.81 -12.81 8.06
N GLN A 26 -2.00 -13.35 7.81
CA GLN A 26 -2.20 -14.78 7.51
C GLN A 26 -1.95 -15.11 6.04
N LEU A 27 -2.10 -14.12 5.15
CA LEU A 27 -1.94 -14.25 3.70
C LEU A 27 -0.96 -13.19 3.19
N ALA A 28 -0.47 -13.40 1.97
CA ALA A 28 0.37 -12.44 1.26
C ALA A 28 -0.28 -11.05 1.24
N THR A 29 0.49 -10.02 1.57
CA THR A 29 0.04 -8.63 1.46
C THR A 29 -0.11 -8.28 -0.02
N ILE A 30 -1.31 -7.87 -0.42
CA ILE A 30 -1.56 -7.42 -1.79
C ILE A 30 -1.05 -5.98 -1.93
N ILE A 31 -0.11 -5.78 -2.85
CA ILE A 31 0.39 -4.45 -3.23
C ILE A 31 -0.05 -4.19 -4.67
N HIS A 32 -0.69 -3.05 -4.87
CA HIS A 32 -1.14 -2.59 -6.19
C HIS A 32 -0.03 -1.78 -6.86
N GLU A 33 0.30 -2.16 -8.10
CA GLU A 33 1.37 -1.53 -8.89
C GLU A 33 0.85 -1.20 -10.29
N ASP A 34 1.15 0.00 -10.79
CA ASP A 34 0.73 0.42 -12.14
C ASP A 34 1.80 0.17 -13.21
N ASN A 35 3.04 -0.07 -12.80
CA ASN A 35 4.12 -0.42 -13.71
C ASN A 35 4.20 -1.95 -13.92
N GLN A 36 3.59 -2.42 -15.01
CA GLN A 36 3.65 -3.84 -15.39
C GLN A 36 5.07 -4.37 -15.58
N ALA A 37 6.03 -3.53 -15.98
CA ALA A 37 7.43 -3.96 -16.09
C ALA A 37 8.00 -4.27 -14.71
N THR A 38 7.74 -3.42 -13.70
CA THR A 38 8.13 -3.66 -12.30
C THR A 38 7.52 -4.95 -11.78
N ILE A 39 6.23 -5.21 -12.05
CA ILE A 39 5.56 -6.46 -11.64
C ILE A 39 6.25 -7.68 -12.26
N LYS A 40 6.55 -7.65 -13.56
CA LYS A 40 7.23 -8.75 -14.25
C LYS A 40 8.62 -8.99 -13.68
N ILE A 41 9.36 -7.92 -13.44
CA ILE A 41 10.73 -7.96 -12.89
C ILE A 41 10.74 -8.52 -11.45
N ALA A 42 9.73 -8.21 -10.64
CA ALA A 42 9.62 -8.74 -9.28
C ALA A 42 9.23 -10.23 -9.24
N ASN A 43 8.36 -10.67 -10.17
CA ASN A 43 7.94 -12.08 -10.27
C ASN A 43 8.98 -12.97 -10.97
N ASN A 44 9.78 -12.40 -11.87
CA ASN A 44 10.81 -13.13 -12.61
C ASN A 44 12.07 -12.26 -12.71
N PRO A 45 12.97 -12.32 -11.71
CA PRO A 45 14.11 -11.41 -11.58
C PRO A 45 15.23 -11.64 -12.62
N THR A 46 14.98 -12.29 -13.76
CA THR A 46 15.99 -12.69 -14.76
C THR A 46 16.56 -11.55 -15.63
N HIS A 47 16.63 -10.30 -15.16
CA HIS A 47 17.25 -9.22 -15.92
C HIS A 47 18.24 -8.38 -15.11
N HIS A 48 19.47 -8.32 -15.62
CA HIS A 48 20.57 -7.50 -15.12
C HIS A 48 20.37 -6.02 -15.48
N ALA A 49 19.73 -5.23 -14.63
CA ALA A 49 19.69 -3.77 -14.75
C ALA A 49 20.55 -3.12 -13.66
N ARG A 50 21.84 -2.92 -13.98
CA ARG A 50 22.86 -2.35 -13.09
C ARG A 50 22.56 -0.88 -12.74
N THR A 51 21.89 -0.66 -11.61
CA THR A 51 21.93 0.62 -10.87
C THR A 51 21.70 0.34 -9.38
N LYS A 52 22.65 0.73 -8.51
CA LYS A 52 22.68 0.36 -7.09
C LYS A 52 21.37 0.63 -6.31
N HIS A 53 20.66 1.72 -6.62
CA HIS A 53 19.37 2.04 -5.97
C HIS A 53 18.23 1.13 -6.42
N PHE A 54 18.24 0.73 -7.69
CA PHE A 54 17.28 -0.22 -8.23
C PHE A 54 17.51 -1.61 -7.63
N ASP A 55 18.77 -2.03 -7.53
CA ASP A 55 19.15 -3.36 -7.06
C ASP A 55 18.65 -3.66 -5.63
N VAL A 56 18.77 -2.70 -4.69
CA VAL A 56 18.37 -2.92 -3.28
C VAL A 56 16.86 -3.07 -3.12
N VAL A 57 16.07 -2.15 -3.71
CA VAL A 57 14.60 -2.17 -3.62
C VAL A 57 14.04 -3.36 -4.41
N HIS A 58 14.61 -3.64 -5.58
CA HIS A 58 14.24 -4.78 -6.41
C HIS A 58 14.47 -6.11 -5.70
N HIS A 59 15.64 -6.29 -5.10
CA HIS A 59 15.98 -7.53 -4.40
C HIS A 59 15.03 -7.77 -3.23
N PHE A 60 14.77 -6.73 -2.44
CA PHE A 60 13.85 -6.82 -1.30
C PHE A 60 12.44 -7.22 -1.74
N VAL A 61 11.85 -6.53 -2.73
CA VAL A 61 10.48 -6.84 -3.17
C VAL A 61 10.40 -8.23 -3.80
N SER A 62 11.37 -8.60 -4.64
CA SER A 62 11.38 -9.91 -5.32
C SER A 62 11.56 -11.06 -4.32
N GLU A 63 12.39 -10.88 -3.30
CA GLU A 63 12.57 -11.85 -2.22
C GLU A 63 11.27 -12.05 -1.43
N ARG A 64 10.57 -10.96 -1.04
CA ARG A 64 9.28 -11.05 -0.34
C ARG A 64 8.18 -11.67 -1.19
N VAL A 65 8.18 -11.42 -2.50
CA VAL A 65 7.30 -12.10 -3.46
C VAL A 65 7.65 -13.59 -3.55
N GLY A 66 8.94 -13.94 -3.61
CA GLY A 66 9.42 -15.33 -3.64
C GLY A 66 9.07 -16.13 -2.37
N PHE A 67 9.06 -15.48 -1.20
CA PHE A 67 8.59 -16.07 0.06
C PHE A 67 7.07 -16.11 0.19
N GLY A 68 6.32 -15.51 -0.75
CA GLY A 68 4.86 -15.45 -0.70
C GLY A 68 4.32 -14.50 0.38
N GLU A 69 5.15 -13.60 0.94
CA GLU A 69 4.71 -12.60 1.90
C GLU A 69 4.04 -11.40 1.21
N VAL A 70 4.37 -11.16 -0.06
CA VAL A 70 3.82 -10.08 -0.88
C VAL A 70 3.30 -10.64 -2.20
N LYS A 71 2.17 -10.09 -2.68
CA LYS A 71 1.62 -10.35 -4.00
C LYS A 71 1.40 -9.04 -4.73
N LEU A 72 2.09 -8.86 -5.87
CA LEU A 72 1.88 -7.70 -6.72
C LEU A 72 0.69 -7.91 -7.65
N VAL A 73 -0.21 -6.94 -7.71
CA VAL A 73 -1.39 -6.94 -8.59
C VAL A 73 -1.39 -5.66 -9.41
N TYR A 74 -1.63 -5.79 -10.71
CA TYR A 74 -1.72 -4.62 -11.58
C TYR A 74 -2.91 -3.73 -11.20
N CYS A 75 -2.67 -2.43 -11.15
CA CYS A 75 -3.67 -1.40 -11.00
C CYS A 75 -3.49 -0.36 -12.11
N ASP A 76 -4.58 0.07 -12.74
CA ASP A 76 -4.49 1.11 -13.76
C ASP A 76 -4.03 2.45 -13.13
N THR A 77 -3.18 3.20 -13.83
CA THR A 77 -2.65 4.50 -13.34
C THR A 77 -3.77 5.51 -13.04
N ASP A 78 -4.92 5.44 -13.70
CA ASP A 78 -6.08 6.29 -13.40
C ASP A 78 -6.92 5.83 -12.20
N SER A 79 -6.59 4.66 -11.65
CA SER A 79 -7.18 4.09 -10.44
C SER A 79 -6.20 4.04 -9.26
N MET A 80 -4.92 4.38 -9.48
CA MET A 80 -3.88 4.34 -8.45
C MET A 80 -4.00 5.52 -7.49
N VAL A 81 -4.88 5.38 -6.49
CA VAL A 81 -5.19 6.42 -5.49
C VAL A 81 -3.94 6.95 -4.77
N ALA A 82 -2.93 6.08 -4.58
CA ALA A 82 -1.65 6.42 -3.98
C ALA A 82 -0.88 7.54 -4.73
N ASP A 83 -1.16 7.75 -6.02
CA ASP A 83 -0.60 8.86 -6.79
C ASP A 83 -0.89 10.23 -6.16
N THR A 84 -1.99 10.34 -5.42
CA THR A 84 -2.35 11.58 -4.72
C THR A 84 -1.33 11.98 -3.66
N LEU A 85 -0.58 11.01 -3.12
CA LEU A 85 0.42 11.22 -2.08
C LEU A 85 1.83 11.44 -2.64
N THR A 86 2.08 11.04 -3.90
CA THR A 86 3.42 11.02 -4.49
C THR A 86 3.58 11.95 -5.69
N LYS A 87 2.48 12.38 -6.32
CA LYS A 87 2.49 13.18 -7.56
C LYS A 87 1.60 14.42 -7.44
N GLY A 88 1.98 15.49 -8.14
CA GLY A 88 1.09 16.63 -8.37
C GLY A 88 0.05 16.31 -9.44
N LEU A 89 -1.16 15.92 -9.03
CA LEU A 89 -2.23 15.54 -9.96
C LEU A 89 -3.03 16.75 -10.45
N GLY A 90 -3.47 16.70 -11.72
CA GLY A 90 -4.44 17.65 -12.25
C GLY A 90 -5.78 17.55 -11.51
N ARG A 91 -6.50 18.67 -11.40
CA ARG A 91 -7.71 18.83 -10.57
C ARG A 91 -8.71 17.68 -10.66
N ILE A 92 -9.06 17.25 -11.87
CA ILE A 92 -10.05 16.19 -12.09
C ILE A 92 -9.61 14.86 -11.49
N LYS A 93 -8.34 14.47 -11.72
CA LYS A 93 -7.78 13.21 -11.22
C LYS A 93 -7.58 13.28 -9.70
N PHE A 94 -7.15 14.43 -9.19
CA PHE A 94 -7.07 14.69 -7.76
C PHE A 94 -8.44 14.56 -7.07
N GLU A 95 -9.48 15.21 -7.59
CA GLU A 95 -10.83 15.15 -7.00
C GLU A 95 -11.39 13.72 -6.98
N ARG A 96 -11.18 12.95 -8.06
CA ARG A 96 -11.56 11.54 -8.14
C ARG A 96 -10.87 10.71 -7.06
N HIS A 97 -9.54 10.76 -6.98
CA HIS A 97 -8.80 9.99 -5.97
C HIS A 97 -9.09 10.44 -4.54
N ARG A 98 -9.30 11.74 -4.32
CA ARG A 98 -9.70 12.30 -3.02
C ARG A 98 -11.01 11.68 -2.54
N GLN A 99 -11.98 11.52 -3.44
CA GLN A 99 -13.24 10.82 -3.14
C GLN A 99 -12.99 9.33 -2.87
N SER A 100 -12.17 8.65 -3.67
CA SER A 100 -11.81 7.24 -3.45
C SER A 100 -11.09 6.97 -2.13
N MET A 101 -10.33 7.94 -1.59
CA MET A 101 -9.73 7.87 -0.25
C MET A 101 -10.75 8.02 0.89
N GLY A 102 -12.02 8.32 0.60
CA GLY A 102 -13.02 8.60 1.61
C GLY A 102 -12.84 9.97 2.28
N MET A 103 -12.10 10.89 1.68
CA MET A 103 -11.91 12.23 2.25
C MET A 103 -13.19 13.06 2.13
N VAL A 104 -13.74 13.41 3.29
CA VAL A 104 -14.92 14.26 3.40
C VAL A 104 -14.55 15.70 3.73
N GLN A 105 -15.44 16.64 3.43
CA GLN A 105 -15.27 18.02 3.91
C GLN A 105 -15.56 18.07 5.41
N LEU A 106 -14.73 18.78 6.17
CA LEU A 106 -14.93 18.96 7.61
C LEU A 106 -16.27 19.63 7.94
N SER A 107 -16.80 20.48 7.04
CA SER A 107 -18.14 21.06 7.15
C SER A 107 -19.26 20.02 7.17
N ASN A 108 -19.03 18.84 6.59
CA ASN A 108 -19.99 17.74 6.53
C ASN A 108 -19.86 16.79 7.73
N ILE A 109 -18.78 16.91 8.51
CA ILE A 109 -18.64 16.20 9.77
C ILE A 109 -19.19 17.13 10.84
N GLY A 110 -20.36 16.80 11.39
CA GLY A 110 -20.84 17.42 12.62
C GLY A 110 -19.83 17.14 13.74
N THR A 111 -18.90 18.07 13.95
CA THR A 111 -17.93 17.96 15.04
C THR A 111 -18.71 18.05 16.34
N ARG A 112 -18.36 17.18 17.31
CA ARG A 112 -19.04 17.04 18.62
C ARG A 112 -18.88 18.25 19.57
N GLY A 113 -18.79 19.45 19.02
CA GLY A 113 -18.63 20.71 19.75
C GLY A 113 -19.09 21.95 18.98
N SER A 114 -19.84 21.80 17.87
CA SER A 114 -20.43 22.97 17.21
C SER A 114 -21.55 23.55 18.09
N VAL A 115 -21.18 24.50 18.95
CA VAL A 115 -22.14 25.36 19.64
C VAL A 115 -22.67 26.33 18.60
N ASN A 116 -23.89 26.10 18.12
CA ASN A 116 -24.65 27.11 17.42
C ASN A 116 -24.99 28.20 18.43
N ASP A 117 -24.14 29.22 18.51
CA ASP A 117 -24.47 30.44 19.24
C ASP A 117 -25.50 31.22 18.41
N LYS A 118 -26.76 30.79 18.51
CA LYS A 118 -27.90 31.64 18.18
C LYS A 118 -28.13 32.51 19.41
N SER A 119 -27.38 33.60 19.51
CA SER A 119 -27.76 34.72 20.36
C SER A 119 -29.06 35.31 19.79
N VAL A 120 -30.16 34.95 20.46
CA VAL A 120 -31.48 35.52 20.25
C VAL A 120 -31.54 36.79 21.09
N HIS A 121 -31.76 37.92 20.39
CA HIS A 121 -32.05 39.29 20.87
C HIS A 121 -30.89 40.12 21.44
#